data_AF-A0A0K9PSD8-F1
#
_entry.id   AF-A0A0K9PSD8-F1
#
_cell.length_a   1.000
_cell.length_b   1.000
_cell.length_c   1.000
_cell.angle_alpha   90.00
_cell.angle_beta   90.00
_cell.angle_gamma   90.00
#
_symmetry.space_group_name_H-M   'P 1'
#
loop_
_entity.id
_entity.type
_entity.pdbx_description
1 polymer ?
#
loop_
_entity_poly.entity_id
_entity_poly.type
_entity_poly.pdbx_seq_one_letter_code
_entity_poly.pdbx_strand_id
1 'polypeptide(L)'
;MPDVQSTVNDLIYKLKRRKIEGSHDTAKHAAVLLRMVISQQRLPQLNQAAALIEAVSKVGEKLIAANPVELAVGNIVRRVLHIIREEDLASTTTAIGGLGLVVGSDDDEVSERYNNPALSAVAVAAAARNTLRAPSLYTLLEDASHAATTIPPSSSGGDSEGKSRSDRSHRSKKLKHGIIEGLNELIDEIDSCHEQISEQAVEHIHQKYHSFLSKVNIYNL
;
A
#
# COMPACT_ATOMS: atom_id res chain seq x y z
N MET A 1 -19.85 15.46 10.92
CA MET A 1 -19.26 14.22 10.36
C MET A 1 -19.28 13.17 11.45
N PRO A 2 -19.85 11.98 11.23
CA PRO A 2 -19.81 10.91 12.22
C PRO A 2 -18.35 10.55 12.55
N ASP A 3 -18.10 10.21 13.81
CA ASP A 3 -16.79 9.76 14.29
C ASP A 3 -16.37 8.48 13.53
N VAL A 4 -15.11 8.35 13.12
CA VAL A 4 -14.63 7.17 12.35
C VAL A 4 -14.93 5.87 13.08
N GLN A 5 -14.81 5.85 14.41
CA GLN A 5 -15.12 4.65 15.20
C GLN A 5 -16.61 4.29 15.10
N SER A 6 -17.50 5.27 15.01
CA SER A 6 -18.93 5.02 14.83
C SER A 6 -19.23 4.34 13.49
N THR A 7 -18.59 4.78 12.40
CA THR A 7 -18.75 4.17 11.07
C THR A 7 -18.12 2.77 11.00
N VAL A 8 -16.97 2.56 11.66
CA VAL A 8 -16.37 1.23 11.80
C VAL A 8 -17.33 0.29 12.53
N ASN A 9 -17.92 0.74 13.65
CA ASN A 9 -18.87 -0.06 14.42
C ASN A 9 -20.17 -0.34 13.64
N ASP A 10 -20.65 0.62 12.86
CA ASP A 10 -21.81 0.44 11.99
C ASP A 10 -21.55 -0.63 10.93
N LEU A 11 -20.39 -0.60 10.26
CA LEU A 11 -20.04 -1.64 9.29
C LEU A 11 -19.90 -3.01 9.96
N ILE A 12 -19.27 -3.09 11.13
CA ILE A 12 -19.19 -4.33 11.93
C ILE A 12 -20.59 -4.86 12.24
N TYR A 13 -21.51 -3.98 12.65
CA TYR A 13 -22.90 -4.35 12.93
C TYR A 13 -23.59 -4.89 11.67
N LYS A 14 -23.43 -4.23 10.53
CA LYS A 14 -23.97 -4.66 9.24
C LYS A 14 -23.43 -6.02 8.81
N LEU A 15 -22.13 -6.27 8.96
CA LEU A 15 -21.49 -7.56 8.67
C LEU A 15 -22.02 -8.69 9.57
N LYS A 16 -22.08 -8.46 10.90
CA LYS A 16 -22.58 -9.46 11.86
C LYS A 16 -24.04 -9.84 11.63
N ARG A 17 -24.85 -8.88 11.21
CA ARG A 17 -26.29 -9.07 10.96
C ARG A 17 -26.61 -9.46 9.53
N ARG A 18 -25.59 -9.65 8.68
CA ARG A 18 -25.74 -9.94 7.24
C ARG A 18 -26.67 -8.97 6.52
N LYS A 19 -26.53 -7.68 6.85
CA LYS A 19 -27.25 -6.59 6.16
C LYS A 19 -26.57 -6.17 4.86
N ILE A 20 -25.29 -6.46 4.75
CA ILE A 20 -24.51 -6.35 3.53
C ILE A 20 -24.07 -7.78 3.23
N GLU A 21 -24.47 -8.28 2.07
CA GLU A 21 -24.10 -9.60 1.55
C GLU A 21 -23.57 -9.41 0.14
N GLY A 22 -22.79 -10.37 -0.34
CA GLY A 22 -22.17 -10.30 -1.65
C GLY A 22 -20.78 -9.69 -1.61
N SER A 23 -19.89 -10.25 -2.43
CA SER A 23 -18.47 -9.88 -2.47
C SER A 23 -18.26 -8.45 -2.94
N HIS A 24 -19.04 -7.99 -3.93
CA HIS A 24 -18.93 -6.65 -4.51
C HIS A 24 -19.28 -5.55 -3.49
N ASP A 25 -20.50 -5.58 -2.94
CA ASP A 25 -20.94 -4.57 -1.96
C ASP A 25 -20.06 -4.58 -0.71
N THR A 26 -19.70 -5.76 -0.21
CA THR A 26 -18.85 -5.90 0.96
C THR A 26 -17.45 -5.33 0.72
N ALA A 27 -16.86 -5.59 -0.45
CA ALA A 27 -15.57 -5.03 -0.85
C ALA A 27 -15.62 -3.51 -0.93
N LYS A 28 -16.65 -2.95 -1.59
CA LYS A 28 -16.84 -1.50 -1.74
C LYS A 28 -16.96 -0.79 -0.39
N HIS A 29 -17.83 -1.30 0.49
CA HIS A 29 -17.99 -0.71 1.83
C HIS A 29 -16.71 -0.78 2.66
N ALA A 30 -15.95 -1.88 2.57
CA ALA A 30 -14.67 -2.02 3.24
C ALA A 30 -13.63 -1.01 2.71
N ALA A 31 -13.51 -0.87 1.39
CA ALA A 31 -12.56 0.06 0.76
C ALA A 31 -12.86 1.52 1.14
N VAL A 32 -14.14 1.94 1.06
CA VAL A 32 -14.57 3.29 1.44
C VAL A 32 -14.30 3.57 2.92
N LEU A 33 -14.56 2.60 3.81
CA LEU A 33 -14.27 2.74 5.23
C LEU A 33 -12.77 2.91 5.49
N LEU A 34 -11.93 2.07 4.88
CA LEU A 34 -10.47 2.13 5.05
C LEU A 34 -9.89 3.44 4.51
N ARG A 35 -10.40 3.95 3.39
CA ARG A 35 -10.05 5.28 2.86
C ARG A 35 -10.34 6.38 3.89
N MET A 36 -11.52 6.33 4.52
CA MET A 36 -11.89 7.29 5.56
C MET A 36 -10.99 7.19 6.80
N VAL A 37 -10.66 5.96 7.23
CA VAL A 37 -9.71 5.72 8.35
C VAL A 37 -8.35 6.36 8.05
N ILE A 38 -7.79 6.12 6.86
CA ILE A 38 -6.47 6.66 6.46
C ILE A 38 -6.51 8.19 6.40
N SER A 39 -7.58 8.76 5.85
CA SER A 39 -7.76 10.21 5.76
C SER A 39 -7.73 10.87 7.15
N GLN A 40 -8.47 10.31 8.11
CA GLN A 40 -8.60 10.86 9.46
C GLN A 40 -7.43 10.51 10.40
N GLN A 41 -6.62 9.49 10.08
CA GLN A 41 -5.51 9.06 10.94
C GLN A 41 -4.49 10.18 11.12
N ARG A 42 -4.13 10.51 12.37
CA ARG A 42 -3.07 11.48 12.66
C ARG A 42 -1.71 10.80 12.48
N LEU A 43 -0.87 11.36 11.61
CA LEU A 43 0.43 10.76 11.33
C LEU A 43 1.50 11.24 12.31
N PRO A 44 2.25 10.31 12.93
CA PRO A 44 3.44 10.65 13.71
C PRO A 44 4.54 11.22 12.81
N GLN A 45 5.50 11.92 13.41
CA GLN A 45 6.58 12.58 12.65
C GLN A 45 7.54 11.57 12.00
N LEU A 46 7.72 10.42 12.65
CA LEU A 46 8.55 9.29 12.20
C LEU A 46 7.65 8.05 11.98
N ASN A 47 8.02 7.18 11.05
CA ASN A 47 7.33 5.91 10.77
C ASN A 47 5.85 6.05 10.39
N GLN A 48 5.57 6.98 9.47
CA GLN A 48 4.21 7.32 9.05
C GLN A 48 3.46 6.14 8.42
N ALA A 49 4.11 5.39 7.54
CA ALA A 49 3.53 4.19 6.94
C ALA A 49 3.23 3.11 7.97
N ALA A 50 4.13 2.89 8.94
CA ALA A 50 3.89 1.93 10.03
C ALA A 50 2.63 2.27 10.83
N ALA A 51 2.42 3.56 11.15
CA ALA A 51 1.22 4.01 11.85
C ALA A 51 -0.08 3.79 11.03
N LEU A 52 -0.02 3.96 9.71
CA LEU A 52 -1.15 3.64 8.82
C LEU A 52 -1.41 2.15 8.74
N ILE A 53 -0.35 1.34 8.61
CA ILE A 53 -0.41 -0.13 8.59
C ILE A 53 -1.05 -0.65 9.87
N GLU A 54 -0.64 -0.16 11.04
CA GLU A 54 -1.21 -0.55 12.32
C GLU A 54 -2.70 -0.18 12.41
N ALA A 55 -3.06 1.06 12.04
CA ALA A 55 -4.43 1.52 12.07
C ALA A 55 -5.35 0.70 11.16
N VAL A 56 -4.91 0.44 9.92
CA VAL A 56 -5.67 -0.38 8.95
C VAL A 56 -5.74 -1.83 9.41
N SER A 57 -4.65 -2.43 9.91
CA SER A 57 -4.65 -3.81 10.38
C SER A 57 -5.61 -4.00 11.54
N LYS A 58 -5.61 -3.09 12.53
CA LYS A 58 -6.51 -3.15 13.68
C LYS A 58 -7.98 -3.04 13.30
N VAL A 59 -8.33 -2.18 12.33
CA VAL A 59 -9.70 -2.10 11.82
C VAL A 59 -10.04 -3.35 11.00
N GLY A 60 -9.14 -3.79 10.12
CA GLY A 60 -9.32 -4.96 9.28
C GLY A 60 -9.55 -6.25 10.06
N GLU A 61 -8.77 -6.49 11.13
CA GLU A 61 -8.97 -7.63 12.03
C GLU A 61 -10.37 -7.65 12.63
N LYS A 62 -10.89 -6.50 13.08
CA LYS A 62 -12.25 -6.40 13.62
C LYS A 62 -13.32 -6.68 12.56
N LEU A 63 -13.12 -6.21 11.32
CA LEU A 63 -14.06 -6.45 10.23
C LEU A 63 -14.06 -7.93 9.81
N ILE A 64 -12.90 -8.55 9.69
CA ILE A 64 -12.76 -9.97 9.34
C ILE A 64 -13.35 -10.84 10.46
N ALA A 65 -13.08 -10.52 11.72
CA ALA A 65 -13.65 -11.24 12.86
C ALA A 65 -15.18 -11.09 12.95
N ALA A 66 -15.76 -10.02 12.40
CA ALA A 66 -17.21 -9.81 12.36
C ALA A 66 -17.92 -10.80 11.43
N ASN A 67 -17.28 -11.17 10.31
CA ASN A 67 -17.77 -12.19 9.39
C ASN A 67 -16.60 -12.85 8.63
N PRO A 68 -16.01 -13.95 9.16
CA PRO A 68 -14.82 -14.56 8.57
C PRO A 68 -15.10 -15.32 7.26
N VAL A 69 -16.36 -15.58 6.94
CA VAL A 69 -16.77 -16.25 5.70
C VAL A 69 -16.72 -15.29 4.50
N GLU A 70 -16.90 -13.98 4.74
CA GLU A 70 -16.83 -12.96 3.70
C GLU A 70 -15.38 -12.57 3.40
N LEU A 71 -14.74 -13.37 2.54
CA LEU A 71 -13.32 -13.23 2.19
C LEU A 71 -12.98 -11.90 1.49
N ALA A 72 -13.97 -11.27 0.85
CA ALA A 72 -13.83 -9.99 0.17
C ALA A 72 -13.25 -8.91 1.09
N VAL A 73 -13.72 -8.81 2.34
CA VAL A 73 -13.21 -7.88 3.35
C VAL A 73 -11.71 -8.06 3.54
N GLY A 74 -11.28 -9.31 3.75
CA GLY A 74 -9.87 -9.63 3.99
C GLY A 74 -9.00 -9.32 2.78
N ASN A 75 -9.50 -9.57 1.57
CA ASN A 75 -8.78 -9.27 0.33
C ASN A 75 -8.57 -7.76 0.16
N ILE A 76 -9.60 -6.94 0.42
CA ILE A 76 -9.48 -5.48 0.39
C ILE A 76 -8.50 -4.98 1.45
N VAL A 77 -8.56 -5.48 2.69
CA VAL A 77 -7.60 -5.09 3.74
C VAL A 77 -6.16 -5.38 3.29
N ARG A 78 -5.89 -6.57 2.73
CA ARG A 78 -4.55 -6.91 2.25
C ARG A 78 -4.10 -6.03 1.08
N ARG A 79 -5.01 -5.72 0.14
CA ARG A 79 -4.71 -4.82 -1.00
C ARG A 79 -4.38 -3.41 -0.52
N VAL A 80 -5.15 -2.86 0.42
CA VAL A 80 -4.88 -1.54 1.01
C VAL A 80 -3.54 -1.53 1.74
N LEU A 81 -3.20 -2.57 2.50
CA LEU A 81 -1.89 -2.67 3.15
C LEU A 81 -0.74 -2.73 2.15
N HIS A 82 -0.96 -3.34 0.98
CA HIS A 82 0.02 -3.36 -0.09
C HIS A 82 0.21 -1.97 -0.70
N ILE A 83 -0.88 -1.27 -1.04
CA ILE A 83 -0.83 0.11 -1.56
C ILE A 83 -0.04 1.03 -0.62
N ILE A 84 -0.26 0.92 0.70
CA ILE A 84 0.49 1.73 1.68
C ILE A 84 2.00 1.45 1.62
N ARG A 85 2.40 0.19 1.44
CA ARG A 85 3.81 -0.19 1.35
C ARG A 85 4.44 0.27 0.03
N GLU A 86 3.72 0.16 -1.07
CA GLU A 86 4.17 0.64 -2.39
C GLU A 86 4.38 2.16 -2.36
N GLU A 87 3.45 2.91 -1.78
CA GLU A 87 3.53 4.38 -1.68
C GLU A 87 4.63 4.88 -0.72
N ASP A 88 4.87 4.18 0.39
CA ASP A 88 5.98 4.51 1.29
C ASP A 88 7.33 4.29 0.62
N LEU A 89 7.44 3.21 -0.16
CA LEU A 89 8.63 2.94 -0.95
C LEU A 89 8.82 3.99 -2.06
N ALA A 90 7.77 4.30 -2.81
CA ALA A 90 7.79 5.31 -3.88
C ALA A 90 8.18 6.70 -3.33
N SER A 91 7.66 7.04 -2.14
CA SER A 91 8.02 8.27 -1.42
C SER A 91 9.48 8.28 -0.98
N THR A 92 10.01 7.14 -0.54
CA THR A 92 11.39 7.00 -0.06
C THR A 92 12.39 7.01 -1.22
N THR A 93 12.11 6.29 -2.31
CA THR A 93 12.95 6.30 -3.52
C THR A 93 13.00 7.68 -4.16
N THR A 94 11.89 8.42 -4.19
CA THR A 94 11.87 9.80 -4.71
C THR A 94 12.69 10.74 -3.84
N ALA A 95 12.64 10.58 -2.51
CA ALA A 95 13.44 11.38 -1.58
C ALA A 95 14.95 11.14 -1.74
N ILE A 96 15.35 9.92 -2.12
CA ILE A 96 16.76 9.56 -2.34
C ILE A 96 17.20 9.93 -3.77
N GLY A 97 16.36 9.73 -4.78
CA GLY A 97 16.65 10.09 -6.17
C GLY A 97 16.89 11.59 -6.38
N GLY A 98 16.24 12.44 -5.58
CA GLY A 98 16.51 13.89 -5.55
C GLY A 98 17.87 14.28 -4.97
N LEU A 99 18.57 13.37 -4.28
CA LEU A 99 19.91 13.60 -3.72
C LEU A 99 21.05 13.09 -4.63
N GLY A 100 20.72 12.40 -5.74
CA GLY A 100 21.69 11.72 -6.62
C GLY A 100 21.87 12.33 -8.01
N LEU A 101 21.29 13.50 -8.31
CA LEU A 101 21.35 14.14 -9.64
C LEU A 101 22.35 15.30 -9.74
N VAL A 102 23.42 15.29 -8.93
CA VAL A 102 24.65 16.01 -9.30
C VAL A 102 25.53 15.03 -10.09
N VAL A 103 25.09 14.70 -11.30
CA VAL A 103 26.03 14.22 -12.34
C VAL A 103 26.80 15.47 -12.74
N GLY A 104 27.88 15.73 -12.01
CA GLY A 104 28.92 16.64 -12.46
C GLY A 104 29.53 16.03 -13.71
N SER A 105 29.10 16.52 -14.87
CA SER A 105 29.93 16.50 -16.06
C SER A 105 31.01 17.55 -15.82
N ASP A 106 32.24 17.10 -15.63
CA ASP A 106 33.46 17.61 -16.29
C ASP A 106 34.72 17.37 -15.42
N ASP A 107 35.66 16.67 -16.07
CA ASP A 107 37.13 16.69 -15.97
C ASP A 107 37.91 16.21 -14.73
N ASP A 108 38.74 15.19 -15.01
CA ASP A 108 40.07 14.78 -14.50
C ASP A 108 40.53 15.16 -13.07
N GLU A 109 40.78 14.15 -12.23
CA GLU A 109 42.13 13.74 -11.78
C GLU A 109 42.10 12.70 -10.64
N VAL A 110 43.13 11.85 -10.63
CA VAL A 110 43.45 10.78 -9.67
C VAL A 110 43.58 11.28 -8.23
N SER A 111 42.90 10.65 -7.27
CA SER A 111 43.40 10.51 -5.89
C SER A 111 42.69 9.44 -5.05
N GLU A 112 43.50 8.86 -4.19
CA GLU A 112 43.32 7.74 -3.27
C GLU A 112 42.11 7.83 -2.32
N ARG A 113 41.57 6.64 -2.03
CA ARG A 113 40.87 6.21 -0.80
C ARG A 113 40.39 7.30 0.16
N TYR A 114 39.08 7.54 0.15
CA TYR A 114 38.34 7.83 1.37
C TYR A 114 37.22 6.80 1.54
N ASN A 115 37.38 5.94 2.55
CA ASN A 115 36.32 5.08 3.07
C ASN A 115 35.21 5.97 3.64
N ASN A 116 34.16 6.23 2.86
CA ASN A 116 32.91 6.74 3.38
C ASN A 116 32.08 5.55 3.91
N PRO A 117 31.77 5.46 5.22
CA PRO A 117 30.75 4.56 5.73
C PRO A 117 29.38 5.24 5.58
N ALA A 118 29.08 5.75 4.40
CA ALA A 118 27.71 6.01 4.00
C ALA A 118 27.28 4.74 3.28
N LEU A 119 26.40 3.94 3.90
CA LEU A 119 25.75 2.80 3.24
C LEU A 119 25.39 3.24 1.83
N SER A 120 26.08 2.68 0.84
CA SER A 120 26.05 3.18 -0.54
C SER A 120 24.61 3.37 -0.96
N ALA A 121 24.29 4.47 -1.65
CA ALA A 121 22.95 4.68 -2.23
C ALA A 121 22.49 3.45 -3.05
N VAL A 122 23.46 2.68 -3.58
CA VAL A 122 23.25 1.37 -4.20
C VAL A 122 22.71 0.31 -3.24
N ALA A 123 23.22 0.21 -2.02
CA ALA A 123 22.76 -0.74 -1.00
C ALA A 123 21.35 -0.40 -0.50
N VAL A 124 21.04 0.88 -0.30
CA VAL A 124 19.68 1.32 0.08
C VAL A 124 18.69 1.15 -1.08
N ALA A 125 19.11 1.43 -2.32
CA ALA A 125 18.33 1.14 -3.52
C ALA A 125 18.14 -0.36 -3.74
N ALA A 126 19.14 -1.19 -3.42
CA ALA A 126 19.04 -2.65 -3.47
C ALA A 126 18.05 -3.18 -2.41
N ALA A 127 18.10 -2.66 -1.18
CA ALA A 127 17.13 -2.98 -0.13
C ALA A 127 15.70 -2.57 -0.53
N ALA A 128 15.53 -1.41 -1.17
CA ALA A 128 14.23 -0.95 -1.69
C ALA A 128 13.72 -1.83 -2.86
N ARG A 129 14.61 -2.39 -3.68
CA ARG A 129 14.26 -3.38 -4.70
C ARG A 129 13.81 -4.70 -4.09
N ASN A 130 14.39 -5.10 -2.95
CA ASN A 130 14.00 -6.33 -2.25
C ASN A 130 12.56 -6.27 -1.72
N THR A 131 12.09 -5.12 -1.27
CA THR A 131 10.69 -4.97 -0.78
C THR A 131 9.62 -5.01 -1.89
N LEU A 132 10.01 -4.76 -3.15
CA LEU A 132 9.12 -4.92 -4.33
C LEU A 132 9.20 -6.32 -4.94
N ARG A 133 10.21 -7.11 -4.58
CA ARG A 133 10.42 -8.44 -5.12
C ARG A 133 9.55 -9.43 -4.36
N ALA A 134 8.95 -10.39 -5.08
CA ALA A 134 8.18 -11.46 -4.45
C ALA A 134 9.03 -12.16 -3.37
N PRO A 135 8.47 -12.43 -2.17
CA PRO A 135 9.22 -13.06 -1.09
C PRO A 135 9.66 -14.45 -1.56
N SER A 136 10.95 -14.57 -1.86
CA SER A 136 11.60 -15.81 -2.27
C SER A 136 12.65 -16.18 -1.23
N LEU A 137 12.89 -17.48 -1.05
CA LEU A 137 13.96 -17.93 -0.15
C LEU A 137 15.31 -17.31 -0.51
N TYR A 138 15.57 -17.12 -1.80
CA TYR A 138 16.76 -16.43 -2.29
C TYR A 138 16.87 -15.00 -1.73
N THR A 139 15.81 -14.20 -1.85
CA THR A 139 15.73 -12.82 -1.35
C THR A 139 15.93 -12.74 0.17
N LEU A 140 15.32 -13.65 0.93
CA LEU A 140 15.44 -13.71 2.38
C LEU A 140 16.84 -14.11 2.84
N LEU A 141 17.50 -15.02 2.12
CA LEU A 141 18.86 -15.46 2.44
C LEU A 141 19.90 -14.38 2.13
N GLU A 142 19.67 -13.56 1.10
CA GLU A 142 20.53 -12.42 0.76
C GLU A 142 20.40 -11.28 1.78
N ASP A 143 19.20 -11.02 2.32
CA ASP A 143 19.01 -10.12 3.46
C ASP A 143 19.69 -10.67 4.74
N ALA A 144 19.60 -11.97 4.99
CA ALA A 144 20.22 -12.62 6.16
C ALA A 144 21.75 -12.63 6.09
N SER A 145 22.33 -12.79 4.89
CA SER A 145 23.79 -12.73 4.68
C SER A 145 24.34 -11.31 4.83
N HIS A 146 23.54 -10.29 4.49
CA HIS A 146 23.90 -8.88 4.71
C HIS A 146 23.64 -8.40 6.14
N ALA A 147 22.71 -9.00 6.88
CA ALA A 147 22.48 -8.71 8.30
C ALA A 147 23.70 -9.03 9.18
N ALA A 148 24.50 -10.04 8.82
CA ALA A 148 25.72 -10.41 9.55
C ALA A 148 26.85 -9.35 9.53
N THR A 149 26.73 -8.32 8.68
CA THR A 149 27.70 -7.21 8.57
C THR A 149 27.16 -5.90 9.15
N THR A 150 25.98 -5.92 9.80
CA THR A 150 25.39 -4.69 10.36
C THR A 150 25.93 -4.39 11.76
N ILE A 151 26.97 -3.56 11.82
CA ILE A 151 27.25 -2.72 13.00
C ILE A 151 26.04 -1.77 13.15
N PRO A 152 25.44 -1.61 14.34
CA PRO A 152 24.34 -0.66 14.53
C PRO A 152 24.81 0.74 14.11
N PRO A 153 23.92 1.63 13.63
CA PRO A 153 24.33 2.99 13.30
C PRO A 153 24.80 3.67 14.59
N SER A 154 26.11 3.71 14.76
CA SER A 154 26.78 4.67 15.64
C SER A 154 26.31 6.04 15.20
N SER A 155 25.62 6.71 16.10
CA SER A 155 25.29 8.13 16.06
C SER A 155 26.54 8.94 15.68
N SER A 156 26.74 9.17 14.38
CA SER A 156 27.68 10.17 13.90
C SER A 156 26.94 11.50 13.91
N GLY A 157 27.24 12.30 14.94
CA GLY A 157 26.82 13.69 15.06
C GLY A 157 27.40 14.49 13.89
N GLY A 158 26.65 14.55 12.80
CA GLY A 158 26.83 15.52 11.74
C GLY A 158 25.73 16.55 11.86
N ASP A 159 26.09 17.74 12.34
CA ASP A 159 25.24 18.90 12.42
C ASP A 159 24.74 19.27 11.01
N SER A 160 23.52 18.84 10.69
CA SER A 160 22.74 19.35 9.57
C SER A 160 21.62 20.20 10.13
N GLU A 161 21.99 21.40 10.58
CA GLU A 161 21.04 22.48 10.81
C GLU A 161 20.26 22.73 9.51
N GLY A 162 18.93 22.57 9.54
CA GLY A 162 18.05 23.13 8.51
C GLY A 162 17.09 22.20 7.78
N LYS A 163 16.87 20.93 8.17
CA LYS A 163 15.72 20.18 7.62
C LYS A 163 14.41 20.71 8.24
N SER A 164 13.86 21.74 7.61
CA SER A 164 12.70 22.51 8.05
C SER A 164 11.49 21.62 8.41
N ARG A 165 10.72 22.01 9.43
CA ARG A 165 9.46 21.34 9.82
C ARG A 165 8.47 21.23 8.64
N SER A 166 8.56 22.12 7.65
CA SER A 166 7.74 22.11 6.44
C SER A 166 8.02 20.88 5.57
N ASP A 167 9.29 20.56 5.26
CA ASP A 167 9.64 19.45 4.35
C ASP A 167 9.07 18.10 4.80
N ARG A 168 9.07 17.85 6.11
CA ARG A 168 8.53 16.59 6.68
C ARG A 168 7.01 16.55 6.66
N SER A 169 6.35 17.69 6.84
CA SER A 169 4.90 17.82 6.69
C SER A 169 4.49 17.60 5.23
N HIS A 170 5.27 18.12 4.27
CA HIS A 170 5.05 17.88 2.84
C HIS A 170 5.18 16.39 2.49
N ARG A 171 6.18 15.68 3.01
CA ARG A 171 6.33 14.23 2.80
C ARG A 171 5.11 13.45 3.31
N SER A 172 4.60 13.83 4.47
CA SER A 172 3.43 13.20 5.07
C SER A 172 2.14 13.41 4.29
N LYS A 173 1.95 14.64 3.79
CA LYS A 173 0.85 14.96 2.89
C LYS A 173 0.97 14.21 1.57
N LYS A 174 2.18 14.10 1.00
CA LYS A 174 2.44 13.40 -0.26
C LYS A 174 2.15 11.90 -0.14
N LEU A 175 2.66 11.25 0.90
CA LEU A 175 2.39 9.83 1.17
C LEU A 175 0.88 9.57 1.32
N LYS A 176 0.19 10.38 2.12
CA LYS A 176 -1.26 10.26 2.27
C LYS A 176 -2.00 10.46 0.96
N HIS A 177 -1.58 11.43 0.17
CA HIS A 177 -2.23 11.74 -1.09
C HIS A 177 -2.14 10.57 -2.06
N GLY A 178 -0.94 10.02 -2.28
CA GLY A 178 -0.75 8.84 -3.14
C GLY A 178 -1.52 7.62 -2.66
N ILE A 179 -1.55 7.38 -1.34
CA ILE A 179 -2.36 6.29 -0.77
C ILE A 179 -3.86 6.50 -1.04
N ILE A 180 -4.36 7.73 -0.87
CA ILE A 180 -5.78 8.03 -1.10
C ILE A 180 -6.15 7.92 -2.58
N GLU A 181 -5.24 8.32 -3.47
CA GLU A 181 -5.37 8.15 -4.91
C GLU A 181 -5.45 6.67 -5.29
N GLY A 182 -4.48 5.85 -4.89
CA GLY A 182 -4.51 4.40 -5.14
C GLY A 182 -5.72 3.69 -4.51
N LEU A 183 -6.26 4.20 -3.39
CA LEU A 183 -7.51 3.68 -2.84
C LEU A 183 -8.75 4.07 -3.64
N ASN A 184 -8.75 5.24 -4.29
CA ASN A 184 -9.83 5.61 -5.20
C ASN A 184 -9.77 4.77 -6.47
N GLU A 185 -8.58 4.54 -7.03
CA GLU A 185 -8.39 3.61 -8.15
C GLU A 185 -8.92 2.21 -7.80
N LEU A 186 -8.58 1.68 -6.63
CA LEU A 186 -9.12 0.40 -6.15
C LEU A 186 -10.65 0.39 -6.06
N ILE A 187 -11.28 1.51 -5.70
CA ILE A 187 -12.73 1.60 -5.60
C ILE A 187 -13.36 1.65 -6.99
N ASP A 188 -12.78 2.41 -7.92
CA ASP A 188 -13.24 2.49 -9.30
C ASP A 188 -13.05 1.17 -10.04
N GLU A 189 -11.97 0.42 -9.75
CA GLU A 189 -11.75 -0.95 -10.21
C GLU A 189 -12.83 -1.92 -9.71
N ILE A 190 -13.23 -1.81 -8.44
CA ILE A 190 -14.33 -2.62 -7.89
C ILE A 190 -15.63 -2.29 -8.62
N ASP A 191 -15.92 -1.01 -8.86
CA ASP A 191 -17.17 -0.56 -9.48
C ASP A 191 -17.28 -0.98 -10.96
N SER A 192 -16.18 -0.98 -11.69
CA SER A 192 -16.15 -1.31 -13.12
C SER A 192 -15.95 -2.80 -13.44
N CYS A 193 -15.76 -3.68 -12.44
CA CYS A 193 -15.36 -5.06 -12.69
C CYS A 193 -16.39 -5.86 -13.52
N HIS A 194 -17.69 -5.59 -13.34
CA HIS A 194 -18.75 -6.29 -14.07
C HIS A 194 -18.78 -5.93 -15.56
N GLU A 195 -18.51 -4.66 -15.89
CA GLU A 195 -18.44 -4.18 -17.27
C GLU A 195 -17.29 -4.90 -17.99
N GLN A 196 -16.10 -4.90 -17.39
CA GLN A 196 -14.90 -5.56 -17.94
C GLN A 196 -15.12 -7.07 -18.19
N ILE A 197 -15.78 -7.77 -17.25
CA ILE A 197 -16.09 -9.20 -17.40
C ILE A 197 -17.12 -9.40 -18.52
N SER A 198 -18.15 -8.55 -18.58
CA SER A 198 -19.22 -8.67 -19.57
C SER A 198 -18.73 -8.45 -21.01
N GLU A 199 -17.79 -7.53 -21.21
CA GLU A 199 -17.17 -7.26 -22.51
C GLU A 199 -16.42 -8.48 -23.03
N GLN A 200 -15.63 -9.14 -22.18
CA GLN A 200 -14.87 -10.33 -22.55
C GLN A 200 -15.75 -11.58 -22.71
N ALA A 201 -16.87 -11.66 -21.98
CA ALA A 201 -17.74 -12.84 -22.00
C ALA A 201 -18.35 -13.11 -23.40
N VAL A 202 -18.54 -12.08 -24.22
CA VAL A 202 -19.11 -12.20 -25.58
C VAL A 202 -18.22 -13.04 -26.50
N GLU A 203 -16.90 -13.04 -26.29
CA GLU A 203 -15.96 -13.85 -27.09
C GLU A 203 -16.09 -15.35 -26.81
N HIS A 204 -16.53 -15.71 -25.60
CA HIS A 204 -16.56 -17.08 -25.13
C HIS A 204 -17.98 -17.68 -25.08
N ILE A 205 -19.03 -16.86 -25.02
CA ILE A 205 -20.43 -17.31 -24.97
C ILE A 205 -21.05 -17.28 -26.36
N HIS A 206 -21.05 -18.43 -27.03
CA HIS A 206 -21.72 -18.58 -28.33
C HIS A 206 -23.25 -18.73 -28.20
N GLN A 207 -23.99 -18.23 -29.19
CA GLN A 207 -25.46 -18.12 -29.23
C GLN A 207 -26.23 -19.42 -28.92
N LYS A 208 -25.62 -20.59 -29.19
CA LYS A 208 -26.17 -21.91 -28.85
C LYS A 208 -26.40 -22.11 -27.34
N TYR A 209 -25.62 -21.45 -26.49
CA TYR A 209 -25.69 -21.57 -25.02
C TYR A 209 -26.59 -20.50 -24.36
N HIS A 210 -27.07 -19.52 -25.13
CA HIS A 210 -27.87 -18.40 -24.61
C HIS A 210 -29.20 -18.84 -23.98
N SER A 211 -29.82 -19.91 -24.49
CA SER A 211 -31.06 -20.48 -23.93
C SER A 211 -30.86 -21.23 -22.61
N PHE A 212 -29.64 -21.69 -22.33
CA PHE A 212 -29.27 -22.34 -21.07
C PHE A 212 -28.95 -21.29 -20.00
N LEU A 213 -28.28 -20.20 -20.39
CA LEU A 213 -27.90 -19.09 -19.52
C LEU A 213 -29.07 -18.16 -19.16
N SER A 214 -30.18 -18.13 -19.91
CA SER A 214 -31.37 -17.35 -19.51
C SER A 214 -32.24 -18.07 -18.47
N LYS A 215 -32.11 -19.39 -18.33
CA LYS A 215 -32.82 -20.21 -17.32
C LYS A 215 -32.11 -20.22 -15.97
N VAL A 216 -30.79 -20.11 -15.99
CA VAL A 216 -29.99 -19.83 -14.79
C VAL A 216 -30.02 -18.31 -14.65
N ASN A 217 -30.54 -17.76 -13.56
CA ASN A 217 -30.71 -16.31 -13.41
C ASN A 217 -29.34 -15.60 -13.18
N ILE A 218 -28.46 -15.59 -14.19
CA ILE A 218 -27.07 -15.08 -14.09
C ILE A 218 -27.03 -13.55 -14.30
N TYR A 219 -28.12 -12.94 -14.79
CA TYR A 219 -28.21 -11.49 -15.02
C TYR A 219 -28.55 -10.66 -13.76
N ASN A 220 -28.52 -11.27 -12.57
CA ASN A 220 -28.76 -10.62 -11.27
C ASN A 220 -27.58 -10.85 -10.29
N LEU A 221 -26.35 -10.67 -10.79
CA LEU A 221 -25.12 -10.65 -9.99
C LEU A 221 -24.60 -9.22 -9.88
#